data_AF-A0A178J3Z6-F1
#
_entry.id   AF-A0A178J3Z6-F1
#
_cell.length_a   1.000
_cell.length_b   1.000
_cell.length_c   1.000
_cell.angle_alpha   90.00
_cell.angle_beta   90.00
_cell.angle_gamma   90.00
#
_symmetry.space_group_name_H-M   'P 1'
#
loop_
_entity.id
_entity.type
_entity.pdbx_description
1 polymer ?
#
loop_
_entity_poly.entity_id
_entity_poly.type
_entity_poly.pdbx_seq_one_letter_code
_entity_poly.pdbx_strand_id
1 'polypeptide(L)'
;MTSQHIGYTFVLFIGFAMLITYPVLAADLFATGKSIIKDTAGKGSTVETAMLGTGLIVSAITGLTTRNWLAAVGGFIGGNILWSVGAPMVGLA
;
A
#
# COMPACT_ATOMS: atom_id res chain seq x y z
N MET A 1 54.43 9.21 -15.10
CA MET A 1 53.05 8.72 -15.32
C MET A 1 52.37 8.47 -13.97
N THR A 2 52.25 9.47 -13.10
CA THR A 2 51.79 9.27 -11.70
C THR A 2 50.72 10.30 -11.30
N SER A 3 50.87 11.56 -11.69
CA SER A 3 49.86 12.60 -11.38
C SER A 3 48.51 12.40 -12.07
N GLN A 4 48.47 11.84 -13.28
CA GLN A 4 47.21 11.58 -14.00
C GLN A 4 46.38 10.48 -13.32
N HIS A 5 47.01 9.40 -12.86
CA HIS A 5 46.31 8.31 -12.17
C HIS A 5 45.75 8.73 -10.80
N ILE A 6 46.43 9.65 -10.11
CA ILE A 6 45.97 10.24 -8.84
C ILE A 6 44.73 11.12 -9.07
N GLY A 7 44.71 11.89 -10.17
CA GLY A 7 43.53 12.67 -10.56
C GLY A 7 42.30 11.79 -10.84
N TYR A 8 42.47 10.72 -11.62
CA TYR A 8 41.36 9.81 -11.95
C TYR A 8 40.83 9.06 -10.73
N THR A 9 41.71 8.61 -9.83
CA THR A 9 41.31 7.92 -8.60
C THR A 9 40.57 8.86 -7.64
N PHE A 10 40.98 10.12 -7.55
CA PHE A 10 40.28 11.12 -6.75
C PHE A 10 38.88 11.46 -7.30
N VAL A 11 38.74 11.58 -8.62
CA VAL A 11 37.43 11.79 -9.27
C VAL A 11 36.51 10.59 -9.08
N LEU A 12 37.04 9.37 -9.19
CA LEU A 12 36.28 8.15 -8.93
C LEU A 12 35.84 8.04 -7.46
N PHE A 13 36.71 8.40 -6.52
CA PHE A 13 36.40 8.42 -5.10
C PHE A 13 35.27 9.42 -4.76
N ILE A 14 35.34 10.63 -5.33
CA ILE A 14 34.28 11.63 -5.19
C ILE A 14 32.97 11.16 -5.83
N GLY A 15 33.02 10.53 -6.99
CA GLY A 15 31.86 9.93 -7.64
C GLY A 15 31.21 8.85 -6.77
N PHE A 16 32.00 7.93 -6.22
CA PHE A 16 31.53 6.90 -5.30
C PHE A 16 30.97 7.47 -3.99
N ALA A 17 31.62 8.48 -3.41
CA ALA A 17 31.12 9.15 -2.22
C ALA A 17 29.75 9.81 -2.48
N MET A 18 29.58 10.46 -3.63
CA MET A 18 28.30 11.04 -4.05
C MET A 18 27.20 9.98 -4.24
N LEU A 19 27.55 8.82 -4.82
CA LEU A 19 26.65 7.67 -4.98
C LEU A 19 26.19 7.08 -3.63
N ILE A 20 27.05 7.11 -2.60
CA ILE A 20 26.71 6.64 -1.24
C ILE A 20 25.80 7.67 -0.51
N THR A 21 25.99 8.97 -0.75
CA THR A 21 25.16 10.04 -0.16
C THR A 21 23.82 10.28 -0.84
N TYR A 22 23.51 9.61 -1.96
CA TYR A 22 22.23 9.72 -2.65
C TYR A 22 21.29 8.57 -2.23
N PRO A 23 20.40 8.76 -1.24
CA PRO A 23 19.45 7.73 -0.84
C PRO A 23 18.38 7.46 -1.91
N VAL A 24 18.36 8.24 -3.00
CA VAL A 24 17.40 8.10 -4.12
C VAL A 24 17.60 6.78 -4.88
N LEU A 25 18.80 6.19 -4.89
CA LEU A 25 19.01 4.87 -5.51
C LEU A 25 18.65 3.70 -4.57
N ALA A 26 18.51 3.99 -3.27
CA ALA A 26 17.93 3.09 -2.27
C ALA A 26 16.44 3.40 -2.01
N ALA A 27 15.88 4.41 -2.68
CA ALA A 27 14.44 4.61 -2.72
C ALA A 27 13.86 3.38 -3.41
N ASP A 28 13.12 2.59 -2.64
CA ASP A 28 12.33 1.48 -3.15
C ASP A 28 11.67 1.92 -4.46
N LEU A 29 12.07 1.32 -5.59
CA LEU A 29 11.58 1.69 -6.93
C LEU A 29 10.05 1.55 -7.01
N PHE A 30 9.49 0.77 -6.08
CA PHE A 30 8.08 0.55 -5.90
C PHE A 30 7.47 1.40 -4.79
N ALA A 31 8.21 2.30 -4.13
CA ALA A 31 7.69 3.20 -3.10
C ALA A 31 6.53 4.05 -3.63
N THR A 32 6.70 4.64 -4.82
CA THR A 32 5.65 5.40 -5.50
C THR A 32 4.44 4.51 -5.82
N GLY A 33 4.67 3.30 -6.35
CA GLY A 33 3.60 2.35 -6.65
C GLY A 33 2.85 1.86 -5.40
N LYS A 34 3.58 1.52 -4.34
CA LYS A 34 3.03 1.14 -3.03
C LYS A 34 2.24 2.29 -2.40
N SER A 35 2.73 3.53 -2.53
CA SER A 35 2.02 4.72 -2.06
C SER A 35 0.70 4.90 -2.80
N ILE A 36 0.69 4.77 -4.13
CA ILE A 36 -0.52 4.87 -4.95
C ILE A 36 -1.53 3.77 -4.59
N ILE A 37 -1.06 2.54 -4.38
CA ILE A 37 -1.90 1.41 -3.98
C ILE A 37 -2.50 1.66 -2.59
N LYS A 38 -1.71 2.16 -1.64
CA LYS A 38 -2.20 2.53 -0.30
C LYS A 38 -3.24 3.65 -0.36
N ASP A 39 -2.97 4.71 -1.12
CA ASP A 39 -3.92 5.83 -1.27
C ASP A 39 -5.22 5.39 -1.93
N THR A 40 -5.14 4.44 -2.88
CA THR A 40 -6.29 4.00 -3.66
C THR A 40 -7.08 2.91 -2.96
N ALA A 41 -6.44 1.96 -2.28
CA ALA A 41 -7.07 0.74 -1.73
C ALA A 41 -6.95 0.60 -0.21
N GLY A 42 -6.23 1.51 0.45
CA GLY A 42 -6.06 1.51 1.90
C GLY A 42 -7.22 2.14 2.65
N LYS A 43 -7.09 2.18 3.98
CA LYS A 43 -8.13 2.74 4.86
C LYS A 43 -8.40 4.22 4.53
N GLY A 44 -9.67 4.60 4.42
CA GLY A 44 -10.15 5.93 4.05
C GLY A 44 -10.26 6.17 2.55
N SER A 45 -9.91 5.20 1.69
CA SER A 45 -9.91 5.41 0.24
C SER A 45 -11.30 5.31 -0.39
N THR A 46 -11.41 5.82 -1.62
CA THR A 46 -12.61 5.65 -2.44
C THR A 46 -12.90 4.18 -2.74
N VAL A 47 -11.86 3.33 -2.87
CA VAL A 47 -12.05 1.88 -3.10
C VAL A 47 -12.52 1.19 -1.83
N GLU A 48 -12.01 1.53 -0.65
CA GLU A 48 -12.55 0.99 0.60
C GLU A 48 -14.03 1.38 0.75
N THR A 49 -14.37 2.64 0.48
CA THR A 49 -15.76 3.11 0.51
C THR A 49 -16.64 2.35 -0.48
N ALA A 50 -16.16 2.08 -1.69
CA ALA A 50 -16.87 1.29 -2.69
C ALA A 50 -17.01 -0.19 -2.29
N MET A 51 -15.97 -0.77 -1.67
CA MET A 51 -15.98 -2.15 -1.19
C MET A 51 -16.99 -2.32 -0.04
N LEU A 52 -16.93 -1.44 0.96
CA LEU A 52 -17.86 -1.43 2.09
C LEU A 52 -19.29 -1.11 1.62
N GLY A 53 -19.46 -0.17 0.69
CA GLY A 53 -20.75 0.14 0.08
C GLY A 53 -21.35 -1.05 -0.66
N THR A 54 -20.54 -1.77 -1.44
CA THR A 54 -20.98 -2.99 -2.14
C THR A 54 -21.32 -4.10 -1.15
N GLY A 55 -20.50 -4.29 -0.10
CA GLY A 55 -20.77 -5.24 0.98
C GLY A 55 -22.09 -4.94 1.71
N LEU A 56 -22.40 -3.65 1.92
CA LEU A 56 -23.67 -3.21 2.51
C LEU A 56 -24.85 -3.53 1.60
N ILE A 57 -24.73 -3.27 0.29
CA ILE A 57 -25.76 -3.61 -0.70
C ILE A 57 -26.03 -5.12 -0.72
N VAL A 58 -24.97 -5.93 -0.77
CA VAL A 58 -25.11 -7.39 -0.74
C VAL A 58 -25.77 -7.85 0.56
N SER A 59 -25.37 -7.29 1.70
CA SER A 59 -26.01 -7.57 2.99
C SER A 59 -27.50 -7.23 2.99
N ALA A 60 -27.87 -6.07 2.45
CA ALA A 60 -29.28 -5.67 2.32
C ALA A 60 -30.06 -6.65 1.43
N ILE A 61 -29.51 -7.05 0.28
CA ILE A 61 -30.11 -8.06 -0.61
C ILE A 61 -30.27 -9.39 0.12
N THR A 62 -29.25 -9.87 0.84
CA THR A 62 -29.30 -11.10 1.63
C THR A 62 -30.39 -11.02 2.69
N GLY A 63 -30.48 -9.94 3.45
CA GLY A 63 -31.51 -9.75 4.47
C GLY A 63 -32.93 -9.77 3.89
N LEU A 64 -33.14 -9.10 2.75
CA LEU A 64 -34.44 -9.06 2.08
C LEU A 64 -34.82 -10.41 1.46
N THR A 65 -33.89 -11.08 0.79
CA THR A 65 -34.15 -12.34 0.06
C THR A 65 -34.29 -13.55 1.00
N THR A 66 -33.42 -13.64 2.01
CA THR A 66 -33.39 -14.78 2.93
C THR A 66 -34.28 -14.57 4.16
N ARG A 67 -34.74 -13.34 4.40
CA ARG A 67 -35.40 -12.89 5.65
C ARG A 67 -34.57 -13.14 6.92
N ASN A 68 -33.28 -13.46 6.77
CA ASN A 68 -32.36 -13.68 7.88
C ASN A 68 -31.48 -12.44 8.10
N TRP A 69 -32.03 -11.46 8.81
CA TRP A 69 -31.34 -10.21 9.11
C TRP A 69 -30.15 -10.37 10.04
N LEU A 70 -30.17 -11.39 10.90
CA LEU A 70 -29.08 -11.66 11.84
C LEU A 70 -27.82 -12.11 11.09
N ALA A 71 -27.98 -12.99 10.10
CA ALA A 71 -26.88 -13.39 9.21
C ALA A 71 -26.45 -12.25 8.27
N ALA A 72 -27.39 -11.45 7.75
CA ALA A 72 -27.08 -10.34 6.86
C ALA A 72 -26.24 -9.24 7.56
N VAL A 73 -26.74 -8.74 8.71
CA VAL A 73 -26.06 -7.71 9.50
C VAL A 73 -24.78 -8.27 10.13
N GLY A 74 -24.84 -9.50 10.66
CA GLY A 74 -23.68 -10.17 11.22
C GLY A 74 -22.57 -10.40 10.19
N GLY A 75 -22.92 -10.78 8.95
CA GLY A 75 -21.98 -10.94 7.85
C GLY A 75 -21.34 -9.62 7.42
N PHE A 76 -22.12 -8.52 7.37
CA PHE A 76 -21.58 -7.21 7.07
C PHE A 76 -20.63 -6.70 8.16
N ILE A 77 -21.04 -6.78 9.43
CA ILE A 77 -20.21 -6.38 10.57
C ILE A 77 -18.96 -7.25 10.66
N GLY A 78 -19.11 -8.58 10.53
CA GLY A 78 -18.00 -9.53 10.52
C GLY A 78 -17.02 -9.26 9.39
N GLY A 79 -17.51 -8.93 8.19
CA GLY A 79 -16.68 -8.52 7.06
C GLY A 79 -15.89 -7.23 7.32
N ASN A 80 -16.52 -6.22 7.95
CA ASN A 80 -15.84 -4.98 8.35
C ASN A 80 -14.75 -5.22 9.39
N ILE A 81 -15.00 -6.08 10.39
CA ILE A 81 -14.01 -6.44 11.40
C ILE A 81 -12.84 -7.20 10.75
N LEU A 82 -13.15 -8.17 9.90
CA LEU A 82 -12.13 -8.92 9.15
C LEU A 82 -11.28 -7.97 8.30
N TRP A 83 -11.88 -7.00 7.63
CA TRP A 83 -11.15 -6.00 6.85
C TRP A 83 -10.27 -5.10 7.73
N SER A 84 -10.77 -4.67 8.89
CA SER A 84 -10.01 -3.82 9.82
C SER A 84 -8.71 -4.49 10.29
N VAL A 85 -8.71 -5.82 10.43
CA VAL A 85 -7.55 -6.65 10.79
C VAL A 85 -6.75 -7.12 9.57
N GLY A 86 -7.40 -7.43 8.46
CA GLY A 86 -6.78 -7.99 7.25
C GLY A 86 -6.03 -6.95 6.40
N ALA A 87 -6.58 -5.73 6.26
CA ALA A 87 -5.95 -4.64 5.53
C ALA A 87 -4.50 -4.35 5.99
N PRO A 88 -4.19 -4.24 7.30
CA PRO A 88 -2.80 -4.08 7.74
C PRO A 88 -1.90 -5.29 7.40
N MET A 89 -2.43 -6.52 7.40
CA MET A 89 -1.65 -7.72 7.11
C MET A 89 -1.17 -7.78 5.65
N VAL A 90 -1.90 -7.14 4.74
CA VAL A 90 -1.52 -7.03 3.31
C VAL A 90 -0.88 -5.69 2.95
N GLY A 91 -0.54 -4.88 3.96
CA GLY A 91 0.14 -3.58 3.76
C GLY A 91 -0.77 -2.44 3.29
N LEU A 92 -2.09 -2.58 3.42
CA LEU A 92 -3.11 -1.59 3.05
C LEU A 92 -3.54 -0.69 4.23
N ALA A 93 -2.92 -0.84 5.40
CA ALA A 93 -3.07 0.13 6.50
C ALA A 93 -2.16 1.34 6.34
#